data_AF-A0A2V7CCK2-F1
#
_entry.id   AF-A0A2V7CCK2-F1
#
_cell.length_a   1.000
_cell.length_b   1.000
_cell.length_c   1.000
_cell.angle_alpha   90.00
_cell.angle_beta   90.00
_cell.angle_gamma   90.00
#
_symmetry.space_group_name_H-M   'P 1'
#
loop_
_entity.id
_entity.type
_entity.pdbx_description
1 polymer ?
#
loop_
_entity_poly.entity_id
_entity_poly.type
_entity_poly.pdbx_seq_one_letter_code
_entity_poly.pdbx_strand_id
1 'polypeptide(L)' 'MAVPDFQSLMMPLLRIAANGQEHSLAEARDVLAAEFKISDTDREEPLPSGRQSKFSRNLISIREGAALRTSRPLSEIRK' A
#
# COMPACT_ATOMS: atom_id res chain seq x y z
N MET A 1 -12.91 -10.72 7.12
CA MET A 1 -11.70 -11.59 7.14
C MET A 1 -10.53 -10.78 7.68
N ALA A 2 -9.47 -11.42 8.17
CA ALA A 2 -8.30 -10.67 8.65
C ALA A 2 -7.70 -9.86 7.50
N VAL A 3 -7.71 -8.52 7.64
CA VAL A 3 -7.05 -7.61 6.69
C VAL A 3 -5.57 -8.00 6.61
N PRO A 4 -5.03 -8.27 5.40
CA PRO A 4 -3.62 -8.63 5.24
C PRO A 4 -2.70 -7.54 5.80
N ASP A 5 -1.61 -7.97 6.42
CA ASP A 5 -0.60 -7.04 6.91
C ASP A 5 0.17 -6.36 5.77
N PHE A 6 0.92 -5.32 6.14
CA PHE A 6 1.71 -4.53 5.20
C PHE A 6 2.68 -5.38 4.36
N GLN A 7 3.31 -6.40 4.96
CA GLN A 7 4.30 -7.22 4.28
C GLN A 7 3.65 -8.10 3.20
N SER A 8 2.46 -8.63 3.50
CA SER A 8 1.65 -9.44 2.60
C SER A 8 1.19 -8.67 1.36
N LEU A 9 0.89 -7.37 1.52
CA LEU A 9 0.45 -6.50 0.42
C LEU A 9 1.60 -6.04 -0.50
N MET A 10 2.85 -6.10 -0.03
CA MET A 10 3.99 -5.51 -0.74
C MET A 10 4.33 -6.24 -2.05
N MET A 11 4.35 -7.57 -2.05
CA MET A 11 4.72 -8.34 -3.25
C MET A 11 3.67 -8.21 -4.37
N PRO A 12 2.36 -8.34 -4.11
CA PRO A 12 1.33 -8.09 -5.13
C PRO A 12 1.35 -6.65 -5.64
N LEU A 13 1.60 -5.66 -4.78
CA LEU A 13 1.72 -4.27 -5.22
C LEU A 13 2.91 -4.06 -6.17
N LEU A 14 4.07 -4.68 -5.89
CA LEU A 14 5.21 -4.64 -6.79
C LEU A 14 4.92 -5.32 -8.14
N ARG A 15 4.10 -6.38 -8.16
CA ARG A 15 3.65 -7.02 -9.42
C ARG A 15 2.77 -6.08 -10.25
N ILE A 16 1.88 -5.31 -9.60
CA ILE A 16 1.07 -4.30 -10.27
C ILE A 16 1.97 -3.24 -10.91
N ALA A 17 2.99 -2.76 -10.19
CA ALA A 17 3.95 -1.79 -10.70
C ALA A 17 4.97 -2.36 -11.71
N ALA A 18 5.15 -3.68 -11.77
CA ALA A 18 6.17 -4.32 -12.61
C ALA A 18 5.92 -4.21 -14.12
N ASN A 19 4.68 -3.88 -14.53
CA ASN A 19 4.35 -3.64 -15.94
C ASN A 19 4.87 -2.29 -16.47
N GLY A 20 5.50 -1.47 -15.62
CA GLY A 20 6.08 -0.18 -16.01
C GLY A 20 5.03 0.89 -16.36
N GLN A 21 3.75 0.64 -16.10
CA GLN A 21 2.67 1.61 -16.26
C GLN A 21 2.34 2.27 -14.91
N GLU A 22 1.87 3.50 -14.96
CA GLU A 22 1.33 4.16 -13.79
C GLU A 22 -0.04 3.56 -13.44
N HIS A 23 -0.17 3.07 -12.21
CA HIS A 23 -1.45 2.62 -11.64
C HIS A 23 -1.87 3.58 -10.56
N SER A 24 -3.15 3.94 -10.55
CA SER A 24 -3.72 4.71 -9.46
C SER A 24 -3.79 3.87 -8.18
N LEU A 25 -3.81 4.55 -7.04
CA LEU A 25 -3.96 3.88 -5.75
C LEU A 25 -5.33 3.17 -5.63
N ALA A 26 -6.35 3.67 -6.33
CA ALA A 26 -7.67 3.06 -6.38
C ALA A 26 -7.65 1.72 -7.11
N GLU A 27 -7.02 1.66 -8.29
CA GLU A 27 -6.85 0.41 -9.05
C GLU A 27 -6.04 -0.61 -8.26
N ALA A 28 -4.93 -0.18 -7.65
CA ALA A 28 -4.13 -1.06 -6.80
C ALA A 28 -4.96 -1.61 -5.63
N ARG A 29 -5.79 -0.79 -4.98
CA ARG A 29 -6.70 -1.23 -3.93
C ARG A 29 -7.69 -2.28 -4.43
N ASP A 30 -8.28 -2.07 -5.60
CA ASP A 30 -9.32 -2.96 -6.12
C ASP A 30 -8.73 -4.31 -6.52
N VAL A 31 -7.56 -4.31 -7.18
CA VAL A 31 -6.82 -5.53 -7.55
C VAL A 31 -6.42 -6.31 -6.29
N LEU A 32 -5.82 -5.65 -5.31
CA LEU A 32 -5.38 -6.31 -4.07
C LEU A 32 -6.56 -6.88 -3.30
N ALA A 33 -7.66 -6.14 -3.19
CA ALA A 33 -8.79 -6.63 -2.43
C ALA A 33 -9.56 -7.74 -3.17
N ALA A 34 -9.49 -7.82 -4.51
CA ALA A 34 -9.91 -9.00 -5.26
C ALA A 34 -8.99 -10.21 -5.02
N GLU A 35 -7.67 -10.00 -5.03
CA GLU A 35 -6.66 -11.06 -4.83
C GLU A 35 -6.75 -11.67 -3.42
N PHE A 36 -6.92 -10.84 -2.40
CA PHE A 36 -7.05 -11.26 -1.01
C PHE A 36 -8.49 -11.56 -0.57
N LYS A 37 -9.46 -11.47 -1.49
CA LYS A 37 -10.91 -11.69 -1.22
C LYS A 37 -11.41 -10.89 -0.01
N ILE A 38 -10.99 -9.63 0.08
CA ILE A 38 -11.35 -8.74 1.17
C ILE A 38 -12.80 -8.28 0.95
N SER A 39 -13.64 -8.43 1.98
CA SER A 39 -15.02 -7.96 1.91
C SER A 39 -15.08 -6.43 1.97
N ASP A 40 -16.15 -5.83 1.44
CA ASP A 40 -16.33 -4.38 1.49
C ASP A 40 -16.38 -3.85 2.93
N THR A 41 -16.95 -4.64 3.85
CA THR A 41 -16.98 -4.33 5.27
C THR A 41 -15.57 -4.27 5.89
N ASP A 42 -14.65 -5.12 5.45
CA ASP A 42 -13.25 -5.09 5.88
C ASP A 42 -12.47 -3.93 5.21
N ARG A 43 -12.80 -3.56 3.96
CA ARG A 43 -12.21 -2.41 3.27
C ARG A 43 -12.50 -1.09 3.99
N GLU A 44 -13.70 -1.01 4.56
CA GLU A 44 -14.20 0.13 5.31
C GLU A 44 -13.87 0.08 6.80
N GLU A 45 -13.19 -0.98 7.28
CA GLU A 45 -12.87 -1.13 8.71
C GLU A 45 -12.05 0.08 9.21
N PRO A 46 -12.65 0.95 10.02
CA PRO A 46 -12.02 2.20 10.41
C PRO A 46 -10.89 1.92 11.39
N LEU A 47 -9.80 2.68 11.27
CA LEU A 47 -8.82 2.75 12.34
C LEU A 47 -9.43 3.40 13.60
N PRO A 48 -8.88 3.15 14.79
CA PRO A 48 -9.26 3.86 16.01
C PRO A 48 -9.12 5.39 15.89
N SER A 49 -8.36 5.88 14.91
CA SER A 49 -8.21 7.31 14.56
C SER A 49 -9.37 7.88 13.72
N GLY A 50 -10.29 7.04 13.22
CA GLY A 50 -11.53 7.43 12.54
C GLY A 50 -11.41 8.04 11.14
N ARG A 51 -10.20 8.40 10.68
CA ARG A 51 -9.98 9.11 9.41
C ARG A 51 -9.63 8.22 8.22
N GLN A 52 -9.12 7.02 8.46
CA GLN A 52 -8.65 6.11 7.41
C GLN A 52 -9.01 4.68 7.80
N SER A 53 -9.33 3.84 6.80
CA SER A 53 -9.44 2.41 7.06
C SER A 53 -8.05 1.77 7.24
N LYS A 54 -7.98 0.67 7.98
CA LYS A 54 -6.73 -0.10 8.17
C LYS A 54 -6.06 -0.43 6.83
N PHE A 55 -6.87 -0.83 5.86
CA PHE A 55 -6.43 -1.14 4.51
C PHE A 55 -5.85 0.09 3.78
N SER A 56 -6.51 1.25 3.87
CA SER A 56 -6.03 2.48 3.23
C SER A 56 -4.69 2.95 3.80
N ARG A 57 -4.50 2.86 5.12
CA ARG A 57 -3.23 3.23 5.78
C ARG A 57 -2.06 2.37 5.31
N ASN A 58 -2.25 1.07 5.17
CA ASN A 58 -1.18 0.16 4.76
C ASN A 58 -0.68 0.48 3.33
N LEU A 59 -1.59 0.84 2.42
CA LEU A 59 -1.23 1.24 1.06
C LEU A 59 -0.50 2.59 0.99
N ILE A 60 -0.96 3.59 1.75
CA ILE A 60 -0.33 4.92 1.79
C ILE A 60 1.12 4.82 2.30
N SER A 61 1.35 3.98 3.31
CA SER A 61 2.71 3.78 3.87
C SER A 61 3.70 3.22 2.85
N ILE A 62 3.25 2.40 1.88
CA ILE A 62 4.14 1.87 0.83
C ILE A 62 4.58 2.98 -0.13
N ARG A 63 3.66 3.89 -0.49
CA ARG A 63 3.97 5.06 -1.33
C ARG A 63 5.01 5.97 -0.66
N GLU A 64 4.86 6.23 0.64
CA GLU A 64 5.82 7.04 1.39
C GLU A 64 7.20 6.36 1.47
N GLY A 65 7.23 5.04 1.72
CA GLY A 65 8.47 4.26 1.74
C GLY A 65 9.20 4.23 0.38
N ALA A 66 8.47 4.21 -0.74
CA ALA A 66 9.04 4.30 -2.08
C ALA A 66 9.60 5.70 -2.39
N ALA A 67 8.86 6.76 -2.04
CA ALA A 67 9.27 8.15 -2.27
C ALA A 67 10.50 8.58 -1.45
N LEU A 68 10.68 8.01 -0.25
CA LEU A 68 11.84 8.29 0.61
C LEU A 68 13.13 7.64 0.11
N ARG A 69 13.06 6.62 -0.75
CA ARG A 69 14.24 5.92 -1.31
C ARG A 69 14.75 6.55 -2.59
N THR A 70 13.93 7.32 -3.31
CA THR A 70 14.31 7.96 -4.57
C THR A 70 14.80 9.40 -4.41
N SER A 71 14.74 9.96 -3.19
CA SER A 71 14.93 11.40 -2.96
C SER A 71 16.18 11.81 -2.17
N ARG A 72 17.07 10.89 -1.78
CA ARG A 72 18.37 11.27 -1.19
C ARG A 72 19.56 10.60 -1.87
N PRO A 73 20.54 11.38 -2.37
CA PRO A 73 21.80 10.79 -2.81
C PRO A 73 22.54 10.19 -1.62
N LEU A 74 23.13 9.01 -1.82
CA LEU A 74 23.90 8.25 -0.82
C LEU A 74 25.03 9.06 -0.15
N SER A 75 25.45 10.17 -0.77
CA SER A 75 26.42 11.13 -0.23
C SER A 75 25.96 11.86 1.04
N GLU A 76 24.66 11.88 1.34
CA GLU A 76 24.11 12.61 2.50
C GLU A 76 23.82 11.73 3.73
N ILE A 77 24.06 10.40 3.64
CA ILE A 77 23.72 9.44 4.71
C ILE A 77 24.90 9.18 5.67
N ARG A 78 25.95 10.03 5.65
CA ARG A 78 27.03 9.99 6.66
C ARG A 78 27.23 11.35 7.32
N LYS A 79 26.71 11.48 8.55
CA LYS A 79 27.43 12.02 9.72
C LYS A 79 26.98 11.24 10.95
#